data_AF-A0A2E8R4K1-F1
#
_entry.id   AF-A0A2E8R4K1-F1
#
_cell.length_a   1.000
_cell.length_b   1.000
_cell.length_c   1.000
_cell.angle_alpha   90.00
_cell.angle_beta   90.00
_cell.angle_gamma   90.00
#
_symmetry.space_group_name_H-M   'P 1'
#
loop_
_entity.id
_entity.type
_entity.pdbx_description
1 polymer ?
#
loop_
_entity_poly.entity_id
_entity_poly.type
_entity_poly.pdbx_seq_one_letter_code
_entity_poly.pdbx_strand_id
1 'polypeptide(L)' 'MKKSDKEKIEFVSKMARNNEFNPFFILMKNMTVLGYFNSEVGATMAANYDKIPGKYEGCIDIDKYGGKVWAT' A
#
# COMPACT_ATOMS: atom_id res chain seq x y z
N MET A 1 0.64 -34.90 -3.21
CA MET A 1 1.54 -34.34 -2.18
C MET A 1 1.18 -32.88 -1.97
N LYS A 2 0.52 -32.52 -0.85
CA LYS A 2 0.25 -31.11 -0.52
C LYS A 2 1.49 -30.54 0.15
N LYS A 3 2.16 -29.60 -0.52
CA LYS A 3 3.30 -28.85 0.03
C LYS A 3 2.81 -28.00 1.20
N SER A 4 3.49 -28.03 2.35
CA SER A 4 3.01 -27.35 3.56
C SER A 4 3.06 -25.82 3.35
N ASP A 5 2.20 -25.08 4.03
CA ASP A 5 2.08 -23.63 3.78
C ASP A 5 3.37 -22.86 4.13
N LYS A 6 4.19 -23.38 5.05
CA LYS A 6 5.53 -22.85 5.35
C LYS A 6 6.47 -22.91 4.14
N GLU A 7 6.45 -24.03 3.41
CA GLU A 7 7.31 -24.23 2.24
C GLU A 7 6.90 -23.33 1.06
N LYS A 8 5.59 -23.01 0.95
CA LYS A 8 5.10 -22.05 -0.05
C LYS A 8 5.55 -20.63 0.27
N ILE A 9 5.43 -20.22 1.53
CA ILE A 9 5.87 -18.91 2.01
C ILE A 9 7.38 -18.75 1.79
N GLU A 10 8.16 -19.77 2.11
CA GLU A 10 9.60 -19.77 1.92
C GLU A 10 9.99 -19.66 0.43
N PHE A 11 9.32 -20.42 -0.44
CA PHE A 11 9.50 -20.33 -1.90
C PHE A 11 9.19 -18.93 -2.45
N VAL A 12 8.06 -18.34 -2.06
CA VAL A 12 7.70 -16.97 -2.46
C VAL A 12 8.72 -15.95 -1.93
N SER A 13 9.20 -16.12 -0.69
CA SER A 13 10.21 -15.23 -0.10
C SER A 13 11.56 -15.31 -0.82
N LYS A 14 11.94 -16.50 -1.31
CA LYS A 14 13.17 -16.73 -2.05
C LYS A 14 13.09 -16.11 -3.45
N MET A 15 11.93 -16.21 -4.09
CA MET A 15 11.67 -15.59 -5.39
C MET A 15 11.59 -14.06 -5.31
N ALA A 16 11.04 -13.52 -4.21
CA ALA A 16 11.04 -12.08 -3.93
C ALA A 16 12.46 -11.53 -3.71
N ARG A 17 13.36 -12.30 -3.07
CA ARG A 17 14.76 -11.91 -2.81
C ARG A 17 15.62 -11.91 -4.07
N ASN A 18 15.39 -12.84 -4.99
CA ASN A 18 16.19 -12.96 -6.21
C ASN A 18 15.85 -11.92 -7.28
N ASN A 19 14.88 -11.02 -7.04
CA ASN A 19 14.40 -10.02 -8.00
C ASN A 19 14.04 -10.63 -9.38
N GLU A 20 13.73 -11.93 -9.40
CA GLU A 20 13.22 -12.68 -10.57
C GLU A 20 11.71 -12.45 -10.76
N PHE A 21 11.10 -11.56 -9.96
CA PHE A 21 9.79 -11.04 -10.28
C PHE A 21 9.92 -10.23 -11.56
N ASN A 22 9.33 -10.77 -12.63
CA ASN A 22 9.30 -10.16 -13.95
C ASN A 22 9.05 -8.64 -13.81
N PRO A 23 9.92 -7.76 -14.35
CA PRO A 23 9.81 -6.31 -14.19
C PRO A 23 8.42 -5.77 -14.56
N PHE A 24 7.73 -6.46 -15.48
CA PHE A 24 6.34 -6.18 -15.82
C PHE A 24 5.37 -6.29 -14.63
N PHE A 25 5.49 -7.33 -13.80
CA PHE A 25 4.59 -7.53 -12.65
C PHE A 25 4.81 -6.45 -11.58
N ILE A 26 6.06 -6.10 -11.31
CA ILE A 26 6.39 -5.02 -10.37
C ILE A 26 5.81 -3.70 -10.88
N LEU A 27 5.99 -3.39 -12.16
CA LEU A 27 5.44 -2.19 -12.78
C LEU A 27 3.91 -2.17 -12.68
N MET A 28 3.23 -3.25 -13.06
CA MET A 28 1.78 -3.35 -12.98
C MET A 28 1.27 -3.20 -11.54
N LYS A 29 1.93 -3.84 -10.56
CA LYS A 29 1.61 -3.70 -9.14
C LYS A 29 1.76 -2.25 -8.68
N ASN A 30 2.87 -1.60 -9.02
CA ASN A 30 3.12 -0.22 -8.60
C ASN A 30 2.09 0.74 -9.23
N MET A 31 1.79 0.57 -10.52
CA MET A 31 0.81 1.42 -11.22
C MET A 31 -0.61 1.23 -10.69
N THR A 32 -1.01 0.00 -10.35
CA THR A 32 -2.33 -0.27 -9.77
C THR A 32 -2.48 0.29 -8.37
N VAL A 33 -1.45 0.16 -7.53
CA VAL A 33 -1.42 0.77 -6.19
C VAL A 33 -1.50 2.30 -6.29
N LEU A 34 -0.69 2.91 -7.17
CA LEU A 34 -0.73 4.36 -7.41
C LEU A 34 -2.09 4.82 -7.93
N GLY A 35 -2.68 4.09 -8.88
CA GLY A 35 -4.01 4.39 -9.40
C GLY A 35 -5.10 4.30 -8.34
N TYR A 36 -5.02 3.32 -7.44
CA TYR A 36 -5.97 3.18 -6.34
C TYR A 36 -5.91 4.39 -5.39
N PHE A 37 -4.73 4.79 -4.93
CA PHE A 37 -4.59 5.93 -4.01
C PHE A 37 -4.93 7.30 -4.63
N ASN A 38 -4.90 7.42 -5.96
CA ASN A 38 -5.37 8.62 -6.66
C ASN A 38 -6.88 8.57 -7.02
N SER A 39 -7.54 7.42 -6.86
CA SER A 39 -8.98 7.32 -7.08
C SER A 39 -9.76 7.86 -5.89
N GLU A 40 -10.98 8.34 -6.12
CA GLU A 40 -11.88 8.83 -5.06
C GLU A 40 -12.09 7.79 -3.95
N VAL A 41 -12.23 6.52 -4.34
CA VAL A 41 -12.40 5.40 -3.40
C VAL A 41 -11.17 5.19 -2.52
N GLY A 42 -9.97 5.27 -3.10
CA GLY A 42 -8.73 5.12 -2.33
C GLY A 42 -8.48 6.30 -1.41
N ALA A 43 -8.73 7.52 -1.88
CA ALA A 43 -8.57 8.74 -1.10
C ALA A 43 -9.52 8.78 0.12
N THR A 44 -10.75 8.30 -0.02
CA THR A 44 -11.78 8.38 1.03
C THR A 44 -11.76 7.20 2.01
N MET A 45 -11.46 5.98 1.54
CA MET A 45 -11.51 4.80 2.39
C MET A 45 -10.16 4.47 3.04
N ALA A 46 -9.07 4.57 2.26
CA ALA A 46 -7.73 4.19 2.72
C ALA A 46 -7.01 5.36 3.40
N ALA A 47 -7.23 6.59 2.93
CA ALA A 47 -6.69 7.81 3.52
C ALA A 47 -7.79 8.63 4.23
N ASN A 48 -7.38 9.55 5.09
CA ASN A 48 -8.25 10.60 5.58
C ASN A 48 -8.33 11.67 4.49
N TYR A 49 -9.46 11.71 3.78
CA TYR A 49 -9.68 12.68 2.71
C TYR A 49 -10.03 14.05 3.30
N ASP A 50 -9.26 15.08 2.94
CA ASP A 50 -9.57 16.47 3.26
C ASP A 50 -9.63 17.31 1.99
N LYS A 51 -10.85 17.61 1.54
CA LYS A 51 -11.09 18.37 0.31
C LYS A 51 -10.55 19.80 0.38
N ILE A 52 -10.49 20.39 1.57
CA ILE A 52 -10.03 21.78 1.77
C ILE A 52 -9.16 21.78 3.02
N PRO A 53 -7.85 21.49 2.88
CA PRO A 53 -6.96 21.45 4.02
C PRO A 53 -6.95 22.82 4.68
N GLY A 54 -7.38 22.84 5.94
CA GLY A 54 -7.42 24.03 6.78
C GLY A 54 -6.01 24.42 7.26
N LYS A 55 -5.92 24.81 8.53
CA LYS A 55 -4.64 25.16 9.15
C LYS A 55 -3.75 23.91 9.24
N TYR A 56 -2.53 23.98 8.71
CA TYR A 56 -1.55 22.91 8.81
C TYR A 56 -0.99 22.80 10.24
N GLU A 57 -1.09 21.61 10.82
CA GLU A 57 -0.49 21.27 12.11
C GLU A 57 0.54 20.15 11.89
N GLY A 58 1.82 20.49 12.02
CA GLY A 58 2.91 19.52 11.96
C GLY A 58 3.06 18.79 13.30
N CYS A 59 3.36 17.49 13.26
CA CYS A 59 3.59 16.63 14.44
C CYS A 59 2.34 16.35 15.29
N ILE A 60 1.26 15.91 14.66
CA ILE A 60 0.08 15.34 15.34
C ILE A 60 0.25 13.83 15.46
N ASP A 61 -0.09 13.25 16.63
CA ASP A 61 -0.05 11.80 16.81
C ASP A 61 -1.04 11.13 15.86
N ILE A 62 -0.53 10.36 14.88
CA ILE A 62 -1.33 9.69 13.85
C ILE A 62 -2.40 8.76 14.43
N ASP A 63 -2.14 8.19 15.60
CA ASP A 63 -3.04 7.26 16.29
C ASP A 63 -4.35 7.92 16.70
N LYS A 64 -4.34 9.24 16.97
CA LYS A 64 -5.54 10.02 17.30
C LYS A 64 -6.49 10.17 16.11
N TYR A 65 -6.01 9.95 14.89
CA TYR A 65 -6.77 10.11 13.63
C TYR A 65 -6.92 8.79 12.88
N GLY A 66 -6.89 7.67 13.61
CA GLY A 66 -7.09 6.33 13.05
C GLY A 66 -5.87 5.79 12.29
N GLY A 67 -4.68 6.40 12.45
CA GLY A 67 -3.42 5.93 11.87
C GLY A 67 -3.35 6.02 10.34
N LYS A 68 -4.31 6.72 9.71
CA LYS A 68 -4.37 6.86 8.26
C LYS A 68 -3.57 8.05 7.77
N VAL A 69 -2.97 7.89 6.59
CA VAL A 69 -2.34 8.98 5.85
C VAL A 69 -3.40 9.94 5.30
N TRP A 70 -3.03 11.19 5.05
CA TRP A 70 -3.95 12.19 4.48
C TRP A 70 -3.88 12.21 2.96
N ALA A 71 -5.04 12.35 2.32
CA ALA A 71 -5.18 12.65 0.90
C ALA A 71 -5.82 14.03 0.78
N THR A 72 -5.11 14.96 0.13
CA THR A 72 -5.56 16.32 -0.19
C THR A 72 -6.18 16.37 -1.59
#